data_AF-A0A662P8B8-F1
#
_entry.id   AF-A0A662P8B8-F1
#
_cell.length_a   1.000
_cell.length_b   1.000
_cell.length_c   1.000
_cell.angle_alpha   90.00
_cell.angle_beta   90.00
_cell.angle_gamma   90.00
#
_symmetry.space_group_name_H-M   'P 1'
#
loop_
_entity.id
_entity.type
_entity.pdbx_description
1 polymer ?
#
loop_
_entity_poly.entity_id
_entity_poly.type
_entity_poly.pdbx_seq_one_letter_code
_entity_poly.pdbx_strand_id
1 'polypeptide(L)' 'MKTKWGIVGMIVFFLLFSQVLCERVERVVDGDTLLLDNGETVRLIGIDAPEYYKITDAEKFGFDEDYLYEWGVK' A
#
# COMPACT_ATOMS: atom_id res chain seq x y z
N MET A 1 -21.66 -12.04 39.60
CA MET A 1 -20.48 -11.14 39.61
C MET A 1 -19.37 -11.52 38.62
N LYS A 2 -19.49 -12.58 37.79
CA LYS A 2 -18.42 -13.01 36.86
C LYS A 2 -18.45 -12.34 35.48
N THR A 3 -19.58 -11.77 35.06
CA THR A 3 -19.77 -11.18 33.72
C THR A 3 -19.22 -9.76 33.58
N LYS A 4 -19.13 -8.99 34.67
CA LYS A 4 -18.69 -7.58 34.64
C LYS A 4 -17.22 -7.42 34.23
N TRP A 5 -16.35 -8.30 34.72
CA TRP A 5 -14.93 -8.28 34.39
C TRP A 5 -14.64 -8.77 32.97
N GLY A 6 -15.43 -9.71 32.46
CA GLY A 6 -15.33 -10.18 31.07
C GLY A 6 -15.66 -9.08 30.05
N ILE A 7 -16.70 -8.28 30.32
CA ILE A 7 -17.07 -7.14 29.48
C ILE A 7 -15.98 -6.06 29.51
N VAL A 8 -15.45 -5.75 30.70
CA VAL A 8 -14.34 -4.78 30.84
C VAL A 8 -13.10 -5.27 30.07
N GLY A 9 -12.75 -6.55 30.18
CA GLY A 9 -11.63 -7.13 29.43
C GLY A 9 -11.85 -7.09 27.93
N MET A 10 -13.07 -7.36 27.45
CA MET A 10 -13.42 -7.29 26.03
C MET A 10 -13.32 -5.86 25.50
N ILE A 11 -13.82 -4.87 26.24
CA ILE A 11 -13.71 -3.45 25.85
C ILE A 11 -12.24 -3.01 25.80
N VAL A 12 -11.44 -3.38 26.80
CA VAL A 12 -9.99 -3.08 26.82
C VAL A 12 -9.27 -3.73 25.64
N PHE A 13 -9.60 -4.97 25.31
CA PHE A 13 -9.06 -5.64 24.12
C PHE A 13 -9.41 -4.84 22.84
N PHE A 14 -10.67 -4.53 22.59
CA PHE A 14 -11.03 -3.76 21.40
C PHE A 14 -10.38 -2.35 21.37
N LEU A 15 -10.26 -1.67 22.51
CA LEU A 15 -9.59 -0.36 22.56
C LEU A 15 -8.08 -0.43 22.30
N LEU A 16 -7.41 -1.49 22.76
CA LEU A 16 -5.97 -1.66 22.54
C LEU A 16 -5.63 -2.13 21.11
N PHE A 17 -6.54 -2.84 20.45
CA PHE A 17 -6.31 -3.42 19.13
C PHE A 17 -6.97 -2.66 17.97
N SER A 18 -7.84 -1.67 18.22
CA SER A 18 -8.49 -0.86 17.16
C SER A 18 -7.63 0.30 16.67
N GLN A 19 -6.35 0.08 16.45
CA GLN A 19 -5.54 1.03 15.69
C GLN A 19 -6.00 0.92 14.23
N VAL A 20 -6.92 1.78 13.83
CA VAL A 20 -7.16 2.01 12.39
C VAL A 20 -5.87 2.62 11.87
N LEU A 21 -5.03 1.81 11.24
CA LEU A 21 -3.83 2.28 10.57
C LEU A 21 -4.29 3.17 9.41
N CYS A 22 -4.15 4.48 9.59
CA CYS A 22 -4.57 5.49 8.62
C CYS A 22 -3.34 6.33 8.33
N GLU A 23 -2.55 5.85 7.39
CA GLU A 23 -1.35 6.54 6.93
C GLU A 23 -1.65 7.29 5.64
N ARG A 24 -1.04 8.45 5.47
CA ARG A 24 -1.22 9.24 4.25
C ARG A 24 -0.23 8.75 3.21
N VAL A 25 -0.67 8.63 1.97
CA VAL A 25 0.25 8.39 0.84
C VAL A 25 1.11 9.63 0.64
N GLU A 26 2.42 9.47 0.76
CA GLU A 26 3.41 10.49 0.42
C GLU A 26 3.64 10.52 -1.10
N ARG A 27 3.83 9.33 -1.70
CA ARG A 27 4.09 9.19 -3.14
C ARG A 27 3.66 7.81 -3.66
N VAL A 28 3.16 7.77 -4.90
CA VAL A 28 2.96 6.53 -5.67
C VAL A 28 4.28 6.13 -6.33
N VAL A 29 4.78 4.92 -6.04
CA VAL A 29 6.02 4.39 -6.64
C VAL A 29 5.71 3.78 -8.01
N ASP A 30 4.70 2.92 -8.06
CA ASP A 30 4.14 2.31 -9.27
C ASP A 30 2.67 1.89 -9.00
N GLY A 31 2.08 1.06 -9.86
CA GLY A 31 0.66 0.73 -9.82
C GLY A 31 0.18 -0.07 -8.59
N ASP A 32 1.08 -0.65 -7.81
CA ASP A 32 0.75 -1.39 -6.59
C ASP A 32 1.64 -1.09 -5.38
N THR A 33 2.66 -0.25 -5.56
CA THR A 33 3.62 0.11 -4.51
C THR A 33 3.50 1.59 -4.15
N LEU A 34 3.35 1.87 -2.86
CA LEU A 34 3.15 3.21 -2.30
C LEU A 34 4.18 3.51 -1.22
N LEU A 35 4.66 4.76 -1.19
CA LEU A 35 5.40 5.32 -0.05
C LEU A 35 4.42 6.09 0.85
N LEU A 36 4.40 5.76 2.13
CA LEU A 36 3.59 6.41 3.15
C LEU A 36 4.38 7.52 3.85
N ASP A 37 3.70 8.49 4.43
CA ASP A 37 4.31 9.65 5.10
C ASP A 37 5.06 9.31 6.40
N ASN A 38 4.85 8.11 6.93
CA ASN A 38 5.64 7.51 8.00
C ASN A 38 6.96 6.88 7.51
N GLY A 39 7.23 6.89 6.20
CA GLY A 39 8.42 6.33 5.55
C GLY A 39 8.32 4.84 5.18
N GLU A 40 7.20 4.17 5.49
CA GLU A 40 6.98 2.79 5.10
C GLU A 40 6.66 2.67 3.60
N THR A 41 7.18 1.61 2.98
CA THR A 41 6.79 1.23 1.62
C THR A 41 5.84 0.05 1.70
N VAL A 42 4.64 0.20 1.16
CA VAL A 42 3.59 -0.82 1.18
C VAL A 42 3.27 -1.29 -0.23
N ARG A 43 2.96 -2.58 -0.37
CA ARG A 43 2.52 -3.20 -1.63
C ARG A 43 1.12 -3.80 -1.47
N LEU A 44 0.28 -3.64 -2.50
CA LEU A 44 -1.05 -4.23 -2.52
C LEU A 44 -0.96 -5.76 -2.63
N ILE A 45 -1.66 -6.47 -1.74
CA ILE A 45 -1.65 -7.94 -1.73
C ILE A 45 -2.53 -8.46 -2.87
N GLY A 46 -1.98 -9.37 -3.67
CA GLY A 46 -2.70 -10.02 -4.77
C GLY A 46 -2.76 -9.21 -6.06
N ILE A 47 -2.04 -8.09 -6.12
CA ILE A 47 -1.83 -7.28 -7.32
C ILE A 47 -0.32 -7.27 -7.60
N ASP A 48 0.04 -7.38 -8.87
CA ASP A 48 1.42 -7.28 -9.37
C ASP A 48 1.39 -6.34 -10.58
N ALA A 49 1.64 -5.06 -10.33
CA ALA A 49 1.59 -4.02 -11.35
C ALA A 49 2.92 -3.92 -12.11
N PRO A 50 2.91 -3.34 -13.33
CA PRO A 50 4.12 -2.92 -14.01
C PRO A 50 5.05 -2.05 -13.14
N GLU A 51 6.33 -2.41 -13.09
CA GLU A 51 7.43 -1.85 -12.32
C GLU A 51 8.28 -0.90 -13.17
N TYR A 52 8.43 0.35 -12.73
CA TYR A 52 9.11 1.38 -13.52
C TYR A 52 10.61 1.12 -13.78
N TYR A 53 11.26 0.23 -13.03
CA TYR A 53 12.70 -0.05 -13.13
C TYR A 53 13.03 -1.36 -13.85
N LYS A 54 12.02 -2.15 -14.24
CA LYS A 54 12.22 -3.39 -14.99
C LYS A 54 12.04 -3.11 -16.48
N ILE A 55 12.84 -3.78 -17.30
CA ILE A 55 12.78 -3.65 -18.77
C ILE A 55 12.22 -4.95 -19.34
N THR A 56 10.91 -5.17 -19.15
CA THR A 56 10.17 -6.25 -19.81
C THR A 56 8.97 -5.68 -20.55
N ASP A 57 8.36 -6.47 -21.46
CA ASP A 57 7.21 -6.00 -22.24
C ASP A 57 6.00 -5.64 -21.36
N ALA A 58 5.82 -6.35 -20.25
CA ALA A 58 4.75 -6.05 -19.29
C ALA A 58 4.96 -4.70 -18.59
N GLU A 59 6.20 -4.29 -18.37
CA GLU A 59 6.52 -3.07 -17.61
C GLU A 59 6.16 -1.79 -18.38
N LYS A 60 6.09 -1.89 -19.71
CA LYS A 60 5.70 -0.78 -20.59
C LYS A 60 4.32 -0.23 -20.28
N PHE A 61 3.43 -1.07 -19.73
CA PHE A 61 2.08 -0.66 -19.33
C PHE A 61 2.04 0.18 -18.06
N GLY A 62 3.16 0.33 -17.35
CA GLY A 62 3.30 1.22 -16.19
C GLY A 62 3.52 2.69 -16.54
N PHE A 63 3.78 3.00 -17.81
CA PHE A 63 4.04 4.35 -18.30
C PHE A 63 2.90 4.81 -19.21
N ASP A 64 2.57 6.10 -19.13
CA ASP A 64 1.72 6.73 -20.14
C ASP A 64 2.42 6.68 -21.51
N GLU A 65 1.65 6.67 -22.61
CA GLU A 65 2.19 6.58 -23.96
C GLU A 65 3.19 7.70 -24.26
N ASP A 66 2.97 8.90 -23.69
CA ASP A 66 3.85 10.05 -23.84
C ASP A 66 5.25 9.81 -23.22
N TYR A 67 5.34 9.03 -22.13
CA TYR A 67 6.62 8.70 -21.47
C TYR A 67 7.42 7.63 -22.22
N LEU A 68 6.78 6.81 -23.04
CA LEU A 68 7.46 5.74 -23.80
C LEU A 68 8.37 6.30 -24.91
N TYR A 69 8.05 7.48 -25.46
CA TYR A 69 8.88 8.16 -26.45
C TYR A 69 10.16 8.73 -25.84
N GLU A 70 10.09 9.30 -24.63
CA GLU A 70 11.25 9.87 -23.94
C GLU A 70 12.30 8.81 -23.57
N TRP A 71 11.86 7.57 -23.31
CA TRP A 71 12.73 6.44 -22.96
C TRP A 71 13.20 5.61 -24.18
N GLY A 72 12.82 5.99 -25.40
CA GLY A 72 13.25 5.31 -26.62
C GLY A 72 12.75 3.86 -26.74
N VAL A 73 11.62 3.54 -26.09
CA VAL A 73 11.04 2.19 -26.03
C VAL A 73 10.06 1.93 -27.19
N LYS A 74 9.67 2.98 -27.93
CA LYS A 74 8.76 2.92 -29.08
C LYS A 74 9.29 3.76 -30.24
#